data_AF-A0A9P6HKT6-F1
#
_entry.id   AF-A0A9P6HKT6-F1
#
_cell.length_a   1.000
_cell.length_b   1.000
_cell.length_c   1.000
_cell.angle_alpha   90.00
_cell.angle_beta   90.00
_cell.angle_gamma   90.00
#
_symmetry.space_group_name_H-M   'P 1'
#
loop_
_entity.id
_entity.type
_entity.pdbx_description
1 polymer ?
#
loop_
_entity_poly.entity_id
_entity_poly.type
_entity_poly.pdbx_seq_one_letter_code
_entity_poly.pdbx_strand_id
1 'polypeptide(L)'
;MELVECFLHLDSDIDPSDLPLNLCPKVSDSRVSVFHSTIATFCAPSNLSGPGGMYQETIRSTPQWTKGDVSGPRRDCILVDGEEPSAPGMRGLLVAHVYLFFRLSYAGVEKYPCALVHWYATVGTSPDSATGLWVVEPEYITRRRYQNMSVIHLDSLIHGAHLLP
;
A
#
# COMPACT_ATOMS: atom_id res chain seq x y z
N MET A 1 -12.92 -1.53 10.45
CA MET A 1 -13.08 -0.33 11.30
C MET A 1 -11.81 -0.13 12.11
N GLU A 2 -11.36 -1.14 12.86
CA GLU A 2 -10.10 -1.11 13.63
C GLU A 2 -8.86 -0.64 12.82
N LEU A 3 -8.61 -1.17 11.61
CA LEU A 3 -7.46 -0.72 10.80
C LEU A 3 -7.54 0.74 10.34
N VAL A 4 -8.75 1.26 10.12
CA VAL A 4 -8.96 2.66 9.74
C VAL A 4 -8.77 3.56 10.96
N GLU A 5 -9.22 3.10 12.12
CA GLU A 5 -9.04 3.77 13.40
C GLU A 5 -7.55 3.86 13.79
N CYS A 6 -6.79 2.77 13.66
CA CYS A 6 -5.34 2.77 13.84
C CYS A 6 -4.63 3.73 12.87
N PHE A 7 -5.04 3.73 11.60
CA PHE A 7 -4.46 4.61 10.59
C PHE A 7 -4.69 6.10 10.88
N LEU A 8 -5.92 6.48 11.21
CA LEU A 8 -6.25 7.86 11.60
C LEU A 8 -5.50 8.32 12.86
N HIS A 9 -5.06 7.38 13.71
CA HIS A 9 -4.29 7.68 14.91
C HIS A 9 -2.79 7.77 14.65
N LEU A 10 -2.23 7.01 13.71
CA LEU A 10 -0.83 7.10 13.28
C LEU A 10 -0.51 8.42 12.56
N ASP A 11 -1.51 9.06 11.97
CA ASP A 11 -1.40 10.42 11.40
C ASP A 11 -1.43 11.52 12.50
N SER A 12 -1.67 11.13 13.76
CA SER A 12 -1.46 11.96 14.95
C SER A 12 -0.19 11.51 15.67
N ASP A 13 0.56 12.41 16.33
CA ASP A 13 1.88 12.14 16.95
C ASP A 13 1.87 11.15 18.16
N ILE A 14 1.05 10.10 18.16
CA ILE A 14 0.80 9.19 19.28
C ILE A 14 1.22 7.76 18.89
N ASP A 15 2.04 7.12 19.74
CA ASP A 15 2.55 5.76 19.54
C ASP A 15 1.39 4.73 19.49
N PRO A 16 1.29 3.91 18.42
CA PRO A 16 0.23 2.93 18.23
C PRO A 16 0.19 1.81 19.29
N SER A 17 1.28 1.59 20.03
CA SER A 17 1.41 0.51 21.01
C SER A 17 0.73 0.82 22.35
N ASP A 18 0.51 2.10 22.64
CA ASP A 18 -0.01 2.61 23.91
C ASP A 18 -1.51 2.97 23.86
N LEU A 19 -2.20 2.61 22.77
CA LEU A 19 -3.56 3.09 22.50
C LEU A 19 -4.64 2.09 22.91
N PRO A 20 -5.40 2.38 23.99
CA PRO A 20 -6.59 1.59 24.28
C PRO A 20 -7.67 1.92 23.23
N LEU A 21 -8.25 0.87 22.64
CA LEU A 21 -9.25 0.91 21.55
C LEU A 21 -10.48 1.81 21.82
N ASN A 22 -10.69 2.22 23.07
CA ASN A 22 -11.76 3.13 23.49
C ASN A 22 -11.46 4.62 23.24
N LEU A 23 -10.21 4.98 22.92
CA LEU A 23 -9.78 6.33 22.50
C LEU A 23 -9.75 6.48 20.97
N CYS A 24 -9.95 5.38 20.22
CA CYS A 24 -10.11 5.43 18.78
C CYS A 24 -11.33 6.28 18.44
N PRO A 25 -11.18 7.31 17.58
CA PRO A 25 -12.32 8.10 17.17
C PRO A 25 -13.30 7.20 16.43
N LYS A 26 -14.54 7.13 16.93
CA LYS A 26 -15.56 6.24 16.37
C LYS A 26 -15.84 6.64 14.92
N VAL A 27 -15.42 5.80 13.98
CA VAL A 27 -15.62 5.99 12.53
C VAL A 27 -17.11 5.83 12.13
N SER A 28 -18.02 5.68 13.09
CA SER A 28 -19.45 5.40 12.86
C SER A 28 -20.19 6.44 12.00
N ASP A 29 -19.70 7.69 11.92
CA ASP A 29 -20.28 8.75 11.07
C ASP A 29 -19.47 9.04 9.79
N SER A 30 -18.41 8.28 9.52
CA SER A 30 -17.53 8.52 8.36
C SER A 30 -18.09 7.89 7.09
N ARG A 31 -18.12 8.65 5.99
CA ARG A 31 -18.49 8.12 4.67
C ARG A 31 -17.27 7.52 3.99
N VAL A 32 -17.41 6.26 3.55
CA VAL A 32 -16.39 5.54 2.77
C VAL A 32 -16.85 5.44 1.31
N SER A 33 -15.99 5.85 0.38
CA SER A 33 -16.22 5.72 -1.07
C SER A 33 -15.13 4.84 -1.69
N VAL A 34 -15.50 3.74 -2.32
CA VAL A 34 -14.55 2.78 -2.91
C VAL A 34 -14.28 3.11 -4.38
N PHE A 35 -13.02 2.93 -4.80
CA PHE A 35 -12.61 2.97 -6.20
C PHE A 35 -11.67 1.79 -6.52
N HIS A 36 -11.42 1.54 -7.81
CA HIS A 36 -10.76 0.31 -8.26
C HIS A 36 -9.37 0.52 -8.89
N SER A 37 -8.94 1.77 -9.01
CA SER A 37 -7.62 2.10 -9.54
C SER A 37 -7.16 3.49 -9.11
N THR A 38 -5.85 3.65 -8.98
CA THR A 38 -5.19 4.95 -8.84
C THR A 38 -4.08 5.10 -9.88
N ILE A 39 -3.58 6.32 -10.05
CA ILE A 39 -2.45 6.63 -10.95
C ILE A 39 -1.27 7.03 -10.08
N ALA A 40 -0.14 6.35 -10.25
CA ALA A 40 1.14 6.78 -9.68
C ALA A 40 1.92 7.53 -10.77
N THR A 41 2.61 8.60 -10.38
CA THR A 41 3.45 9.39 -11.29
C THR A 41 4.84 9.53 -10.68
N PHE A 42 5.89 9.05 -11.38
CA PHE A 42 7.25 8.96 -10.82
C PHE A 42 8.34 9.25 -11.86
N CYS A 43 9.53 9.65 -11.41
CA CYS A 43 10.72 9.78 -12.27
C CYS A 43 11.48 8.46 -12.34
N ALA A 44 11.80 7.96 -13.54
CA ALA A 44 12.69 6.81 -13.72
C ALA A 44 14.02 7.26 -14.33
N PRO A 45 15.12 7.37 -13.55
CA PRO A 45 16.40 7.92 -14.03
C PRO A 45 17.01 7.18 -15.21
N SER A 46 16.71 5.88 -15.35
CA SER A 46 17.27 4.99 -16.39
C SER A 46 16.63 5.18 -17.77
N ASN A 47 15.61 6.03 -17.88
CA ASN A 47 14.64 5.93 -18.95
C ASN A 47 14.42 7.35 -19.54
N LEU A 48 15.24 7.67 -20.54
CA LEU A 48 15.34 9.00 -21.19
C LEU A 48 14.07 9.34 -21.99
N SER A 49 13.00 9.75 -21.31
CA SER A 49 11.73 10.12 -21.98
C SER A 49 11.47 11.62 -21.91
N GLY A 50 11.71 12.31 -23.03
CA GLY A 50 11.12 13.60 -23.42
C GLY A 50 11.26 14.79 -22.45
N PRO A 51 10.73 15.97 -22.83
CA PRO A 51 10.74 17.15 -21.96
C PRO A 51 9.78 16.96 -20.79
N GLY A 52 10.24 16.29 -19.73
CA GLY A 52 9.48 16.05 -18.50
C GLY A 52 9.95 14.86 -17.66
N GLY A 53 10.46 13.78 -18.26
CA GLY A 53 11.06 12.63 -17.54
C GLY A 53 10.14 11.81 -16.61
N MET A 54 8.86 12.19 -16.45
CA MET A 54 7.90 11.53 -15.57
C MET A 54 7.18 10.37 -16.27
N TYR A 55 7.02 9.26 -15.55
CA TYR A 55 6.25 8.08 -15.90
C TYR A 55 4.91 8.10 -15.19
N GLN A 56 3.89 7.57 -15.84
CA GLN A 56 2.58 7.33 -15.25
C GLN A 56 2.19 5.87 -15.41
N GLU A 57 1.62 5.33 -14.35
CA GLU A 57 1.14 3.96 -14.32
C GLU A 57 -0.19 3.88 -13.58
N THR A 58 -1.04 2.94 -14.00
CA THR A 58 -2.31 2.69 -13.35
C THR A 58 -2.22 1.44 -12.51
N ILE A 59 -2.38 1.61 -11.20
CA ILE A 59 -2.41 0.53 -10.21
C ILE A 59 -3.85 0.19 -9.91
N ARG A 60 -4.16 -1.11 -9.84
CA ARG A 60 -5.53 -1.61 -9.79
C ARG A 60 -5.78 -2.54 -8.61
N SER A 61 -6.95 -2.37 -8.02
CA SER A 61 -7.62 -3.38 -7.20
C SER A 61 -9.06 -3.50 -7.69
N THR A 62 -9.23 -4.29 -8.76
CA THR A 62 -10.51 -4.52 -9.42
C THR A 62 -11.06 -5.88 -9.02
N PRO A 63 -12.20 -5.96 -8.29
CA PRO A 63 -12.77 -7.23 -7.83
C PRO A 63 -13.13 -8.22 -8.95
N GLN A 64 -13.46 -7.70 -10.14
CA GLN A 64 -13.81 -8.48 -11.32
C GLN A 64 -13.13 -7.86 -12.54
N TRP A 65 -11.96 -8.39 -12.91
CA TRP A 65 -11.15 -7.79 -13.97
C TRP A 65 -11.57 -8.25 -15.38
N THR A 66 -12.00 -9.50 -15.53
CA THR A 66 -12.30 -10.13 -16.83
C THR A 66 -13.66 -10.82 -16.82
N LYS A 67 -14.37 -10.77 -17.95
CA LYS A 67 -15.55 -11.60 -18.22
C LYS A 67 -15.10 -12.91 -18.87
N GLY A 68 -15.47 -14.06 -18.30
CA GLY A 68 -15.14 -15.39 -18.83
C GLY A 68 -14.83 -16.41 -17.73
N ASP A 69 -14.35 -17.61 -18.12
CA ASP A 69 -14.04 -18.72 -17.21
C ASP A 69 -12.92 -18.41 -16.21
N VAL A 70 -12.03 -17.47 -16.54
CA VAL A 70 -11.05 -16.89 -15.61
C VAL A 70 -11.60 -15.56 -15.10
N SER A 71 -12.57 -15.65 -14.20
CA SER A 71 -13.13 -14.51 -13.48
C SER A 71 -12.48 -14.44 -12.09
N GLY A 72 -11.76 -13.36 -11.82
CA GLY A 72 -11.09 -13.17 -10.54
C GLY A 72 -10.71 -11.72 -10.26
N PRO A 73 -10.37 -11.41 -9.01
CA PRO A 73 -9.89 -10.09 -8.64
C PRO A 73 -8.51 -9.85 -9.25
N ARG A 74 -8.30 -8.67 -9.81
CA ARG A 74 -6.97 -8.14 -10.12
C ARG A 74 -6.55 -7.25 -8.97
N ARG A 75 -5.48 -7.64 -8.28
CA ARG A 75 -4.86 -6.89 -7.18
C ARG A 75 -3.39 -6.72 -7.53
N ASP A 76 -3.00 -5.49 -7.83
CA ASP A 76 -1.62 -5.17 -8.17
C ASP A 76 -0.79 -5.07 -6.87
N CYS A 77 0.50 -5.40 -6.96
CA CYS A 77 1.46 -5.12 -5.89
C CYS A 77 2.03 -3.72 -6.08
N ILE A 78 2.51 -3.12 -4.99
CA ILE A 78 3.01 -1.74 -4.97
C ILE A 78 4.28 -1.64 -4.13
N LEU A 79 5.05 -0.60 -4.44
CA LEU A 79 6.13 -0.07 -3.62
C LEU A 79 5.62 1.17 -2.88
N VAL A 80 5.88 1.17 -1.59
CA VAL A 80 5.47 2.20 -0.65
C VAL A 80 6.72 2.80 0.00
N ASP A 81 6.70 4.07 0.35
CA ASP A 81 7.77 4.67 1.16
C ASP A 81 7.99 3.88 2.46
N GLY A 82 9.26 3.57 2.76
CA GLY A 82 9.68 2.95 4.01
C GLY A 82 9.98 3.96 5.11
N GLU A 83 10.49 3.46 6.24
CA GLU A 83 10.84 4.29 7.40
C GLU A 83 11.99 5.27 7.11
N GLU A 84 12.91 4.89 6.23
CA GLU A 84 14.00 5.75 5.75
C GLU A 84 13.91 5.91 4.22
N PRO A 85 13.04 6.79 3.70
CA PRO A 85 12.83 6.95 2.24
C PRO A 85 14.10 7.40 1.49
N SER A 86 15.06 8.02 2.18
CA SER A 86 16.35 8.41 1.61
C SER A 86 17.32 7.24 1.43
N ALA A 87 17.03 6.07 2.01
CA ALA A 87 17.87 4.90 1.85
C ALA A 87 17.87 4.41 0.39
N PRO A 88 19.01 3.95 -0.14
CA PRO A 88 19.12 3.63 -1.56
C PRO A 88 18.35 2.35 -1.92
N GLY A 89 17.59 2.43 -3.03
CA GLY A 89 16.90 1.29 -3.62
C GLY A 89 15.81 0.71 -2.71
N MET A 90 15.68 -0.61 -2.69
CA MET A 90 14.66 -1.30 -1.88
C MET A 90 14.80 -1.12 -0.38
N ARG A 91 15.92 -0.59 0.13
CA ARG A 91 16.08 -0.32 1.56
C ARG A 91 15.19 0.83 2.05
N GLY A 92 14.85 1.76 1.15
CA GLY A 92 13.93 2.86 1.45
C GLY A 92 12.48 2.55 1.07
N LEU A 93 12.18 1.32 0.63
CA LEU A 93 10.88 0.94 0.10
C LEU A 93 10.31 -0.27 0.83
N LEU A 94 9.00 -0.27 1.00
CA LEU A 94 8.20 -1.40 1.47
C LEU A 94 7.42 -2.00 0.30
N VAL A 95 7.11 -3.29 0.40
CA VAL A 95 6.33 -4.01 -0.61
C VAL A 95 4.97 -4.36 -0.03
N ALA A 96 3.92 -4.08 -0.78
CA ALA A 96 2.56 -4.39 -0.35
C ALA A 96 1.69 -4.88 -1.50
N HIS A 97 0.68 -5.68 -1.18
CA HIS A 97 -0.35 -6.12 -2.11
C HIS A 97 -1.65 -5.37 -1.86
N VAL A 98 -2.19 -4.70 -2.87
CA VAL A 98 -3.36 -3.83 -2.68
C VAL A 98 -4.65 -4.63 -2.72
N TYR A 99 -5.47 -4.49 -1.68
CA TYR A 99 -6.77 -5.15 -1.57
C TYR A 99 -7.93 -4.22 -1.88
N LEU A 100 -7.83 -2.95 -1.55
CA LEU A 100 -8.91 -1.98 -1.73
C LEU A 100 -8.35 -0.58 -1.88
N PHE A 101 -8.94 0.23 -2.76
CA PHE A 101 -8.77 1.68 -2.72
C PHE A 101 -10.07 2.34 -2.27
N PHE A 102 -9.97 3.32 -1.39
CA PHE A 102 -11.14 4.02 -0.87
C PHE A 102 -10.81 5.43 -0.40
N ARG A 103 -11.82 6.29 -0.29
CA ARG A 103 -11.73 7.60 0.33
C ARG A 103 -12.52 7.58 1.62
N LEU A 104 -11.93 8.14 2.66
CA LEU A 104 -12.56 8.35 3.96
C LEU A 104 -12.85 9.84 4.15
N SER A 105 -13.95 10.17 4.83
CA SER A 105 -14.19 11.55 5.32
C SER A 105 -14.15 11.52 6.83
N TYR A 106 -13.25 12.28 7.45
CA TYR A 106 -12.98 12.25 8.88
C TYR A 106 -12.65 13.64 9.43
N ALA A 107 -13.20 14.01 10.59
CA ALA A 107 -12.91 15.25 11.32
C ALA A 107 -12.94 16.56 10.48
N GLY A 108 -13.83 16.65 9.49
CA GLY A 108 -13.94 17.82 8.60
C GLY A 108 -12.99 17.80 7.39
N VAL A 109 -12.07 16.83 7.32
CA VAL A 109 -11.31 16.53 6.11
C VAL A 109 -12.16 15.63 5.22
N GLU A 110 -12.60 16.18 4.09
CA GLU A 110 -13.30 15.42 3.06
C GLU A 110 -12.30 14.67 2.18
N LYS A 111 -12.65 13.41 1.81
CA LYS A 111 -12.02 12.66 0.71
C LYS A 111 -10.57 12.21 0.91
N TYR A 112 -10.15 11.91 2.14
CA TYR A 112 -8.82 11.36 2.44
C TYR A 112 -8.58 10.03 1.70
N PRO A 113 -7.69 9.99 0.68
CA PRO A 113 -7.52 8.82 -0.18
C PRO A 113 -6.60 7.75 0.44
N CYS A 114 -7.11 6.53 0.53
CA CYS A 114 -6.43 5.42 1.18
C CYS A 114 -6.37 4.16 0.31
N ALA A 115 -5.44 3.28 0.67
CA ALA A 115 -5.41 1.89 0.24
C ALA A 115 -5.41 0.95 1.46
N LEU A 116 -6.14 -0.16 1.38
CA LEU A 116 -5.96 -1.32 2.27
C LEU A 116 -4.95 -2.26 1.61
N VAL A 117 -3.88 -2.60 2.32
CA VAL A 117 -2.77 -3.40 1.79
C VAL A 117 -2.42 -4.56 2.71
N HIS A 118 -1.84 -5.62 2.14
CA HIS A 118 -1.17 -6.70 2.86
C HIS A 118 0.35 -6.57 2.64
N TRP A 119 1.10 -6.46 3.74
CA TRP A 119 2.55 -6.27 3.71
C TRP A 119 3.34 -7.53 3.36
N TYR A 120 4.50 -7.28 2.77
CA TYR A 120 5.53 -8.28 2.46
C TYR A 120 6.86 -7.85 3.08
N ALA A 121 7.57 -8.80 3.69
CA ALA A 121 8.90 -8.62 4.24
C ALA A 121 9.95 -8.95 3.17
N THR A 122 11.02 -8.15 3.07
CA THR A 122 12.19 -8.52 2.27
C THR A 122 12.96 -9.66 2.93
N VAL A 123 13.33 -10.67 2.15
CA VAL A 123 14.18 -11.78 2.58
C VAL A 123 15.64 -11.40 2.39
N GLY A 124 16.36 -11.20 3.50
CA GLY A 124 17.75 -10.77 3.47
C GLY A 124 17.92 -9.26 3.23
N THR A 125 19.16 -8.85 2.92
CA THR A 125 19.56 -7.42 2.83
C THR A 125 20.09 -7.02 1.45
N SER A 126 20.01 -7.92 0.48
CA SER A 126 20.46 -7.76 -0.90
C SER A 126 19.58 -8.57 -1.86
N PRO A 127 19.59 -8.24 -3.17
CA PRO A 127 18.95 -9.08 -4.17
C PRO A 127 19.51 -10.50 -4.17
N ASP A 128 18.69 -11.46 -4.59
CA ASP A 128 19.10 -12.84 -4.80
C ASP A 128 20.19 -12.90 -5.88
N SER A 129 21.24 -13.68 -5.60
CA SER A 129 22.44 -13.73 -6.44
C SER A 129 22.21 -14.36 -7.82
N ALA A 130 21.20 -15.21 -7.98
CA ALA A 130 20.93 -15.91 -9.23
C ALA A 130 20.02 -15.09 -10.16
N THR A 131 19.01 -14.43 -9.59
CA THR A 131 18.00 -13.67 -10.34
C THR A 131 18.28 -12.17 -10.40
N GLY A 132 19.05 -11.64 -9.45
CA GLY A 132 19.23 -10.20 -9.25
C GLY A 132 17.98 -9.48 -8.73
N LEU A 133 16.95 -10.22 -8.32
CA LEU A 133 15.68 -9.67 -7.82
C LEU A 133 15.63 -9.69 -6.29
N TRP A 134 14.84 -8.78 -5.72
CA TRP A 134 14.53 -8.83 -4.30
C TRP A 134 13.50 -9.92 -4.02
N VAL A 135 13.83 -10.79 -3.08
CA VAL A 135 12.92 -11.84 -2.61
C VAL A 135 12.09 -11.24 -1.47
N VAL A 136 10.78 -11.48 -1.51
CA VAL A 136 9.86 -11.02 -0.48
C VAL A 136 8.91 -12.13 -0.07
N GLU A 137 8.48 -12.11 1.19
CA GLU A 137 7.53 -13.08 1.74
C GLU A 137 6.32 -12.35 2.35
N PRO A 138 5.08 -12.86 2.17
CA PRO A 138 3.91 -12.25 2.78
C PRO A 138 4.01 -12.28 4.31
N GLU A 139 3.72 -11.15 4.96
CA GLU A 139 3.79 -11.06 6.41
C GLU A 139 2.50 -11.55 7.08
N TYR A 140 2.64 -12.24 8.22
CA TYR A 140 1.53 -12.76 9.01
C TYR A 140 1.67 -12.45 10.50
N ILE A 141 0.56 -12.09 11.15
CA ILE A 141 0.53 -11.80 12.58
C ILE A 141 0.50 -13.12 13.39
N THR A 142 1.47 -13.24 14.30
CA THR A 142 2.10 -14.48 14.82
C THR A 142 1.21 -15.43 15.62
N ARG A 143 -0.05 -15.09 15.92
CA ARG A 143 -0.94 -15.97 16.72
C ARG A 143 -2.02 -16.70 15.94
N ARG A 144 -2.40 -16.22 14.76
CA ARG A 144 -3.55 -16.78 13.99
C ARG A 144 -3.32 -16.86 12.48
N ARG A 145 -2.10 -16.57 11.99
CA ARG A 145 -1.78 -16.46 10.55
C ARG A 145 -2.71 -15.50 9.80
N TYR A 146 -3.15 -14.42 10.46
CA TYR A 146 -3.83 -13.35 9.73
C TYR A 146 -2.81 -12.58 8.91
N GLN A 147 -3.21 -12.20 7.70
CA GLN A 147 -2.42 -11.31 6.84
C GLN A 147 -2.10 -10.02 7.60
N ASN A 148 -0.84 -9.59 7.58
CA ASN A 148 -0.47 -8.30 8.13
C ASN A 148 -1.03 -7.19 7.25
N MET A 149 -2.25 -6.73 7.56
CA MET A 149 -2.93 -5.71 6.78
C MET A 149 -2.87 -4.35 7.46
N SER A 150 -2.74 -3.30 6.65
CA SER A 150 -2.81 -1.92 7.12
C SER A 150 -3.57 -1.04 6.13
N VAL A 151 -3.99 0.12 6.59
CA VAL A 151 -4.45 1.21 5.72
C VAL A 151 -3.28 2.17 5.56
N ILE A 152 -3.03 2.61 4.33
CA ILE A 152 -2.03 3.63 4.00
C ILE A 152 -2.67 4.78 3.25
N HIS A 153 -2.08 5.98 3.36
CA HIS A 153 -2.44 7.10 2.49
C HIS A 153 -1.93 6.85 1.06
N LEU A 154 -2.62 7.37 0.05
CA LEU A 154 -2.15 7.20 -1.33
C LEU A 154 -0.87 7.96 -1.66
N ASP A 155 -0.49 8.98 -0.88
CA ASP A 155 0.74 9.74 -1.14
C ASP A 155 2.02 8.95 -0.80
N SER A 156 1.93 7.90 0.03
CA SER A 156 3.09 7.03 0.29
C SER A 156 3.31 6.00 -0.82
N LEU A 157 2.38 5.90 -1.78
CA LEU A 157 2.51 5.00 -2.92
C LEU A 157 3.50 5.60 -3.92
N ILE A 158 4.55 4.85 -4.25
CA ILE A 158 5.58 5.29 -5.20
C ILE A 158 5.25 4.79 -6.60
N HIS A 159 5.13 3.48 -6.76
CA HIS A 159 4.75 2.84 -8.02
C HIS A 159 4.36 1.36 -7.84
N GLY A 160 3.96 0.71 -8.92
CA GLY A 160 3.51 -0.66 -8.99
C GLY A 160 4.69 -1.62 -9.05
N ALA A 161 4.50 -2.76 -8.43
CA ALA A 161 5.43 -3.87 -8.42
C ALA A 161 4.79 -5.11 -9.05
N HIS A 162 5.63 -5.96 -9.63
CA HIS A 162 5.24 -7.27 -10.10
C HIS A 162 5.99 -8.33 -9.30
N LEU A 163 5.25 -9.14 -8.54
CA LEU A 163 5.80 -10.32 -7.88
C LEU A 163 5.73 -11.49 -8.84
N LEU A 164 6.88 -12.14 -9.05
CA LEU A 164 6.93 -13.40 -9.76
C LEU A 164 6.40 -14.52 -8.84
N PRO A 165 5.65 -15.49 -9.39
CA PRO A 165 5.13 -16.63 -8.62
C PRO A 165 6.22 -17.60 -8.17
#